data_AF-A0A4Q4VP67-F1
#
_entry.id   AF-A0A4Q4VP67-F1
#
_cell.length_a   1.000
_cell.length_b   1.000
_cell.length_c   1.000
_cell.angle_alpha   90.00
_cell.angle_beta   90.00
_cell.angle_gamma   90.00
#
_symmetry.space_group_name_H-M   'P 1'
#
loop_
_entity.id
_entity.type
_entity.pdbx_description
1 polymer ?
#
loop_
_entity_poly.entity_id
_entity_poly.type
_entity_poly.pdbx_seq_one_letter_code
_entity_poly.pdbx_strand_id
1 'polypeptide(L)'
;MSRSFLLFAISLILAAGGSPGHLVRAQEDKGIQLYIPKSLDIALGKACINALTAKIDCHSYMQTFTELRYRQSLQNVTLTDEICATDCSRSLRSWFNSVTTSCAGKTVNNGIPTKYGGYI
;
A
#
# COMPACT_ATOMS: atom_id res chain seq x y z
N MET A 1 -20.80 44.72 5.57
CA MET A 1 -22.21 44.65 5.13
C MET A 1 -22.26 43.65 3.98
N SER A 2 -22.75 42.41 4.21
CA SER A 2 -24.00 41.87 3.64
C SER A 2 -24.02 41.99 2.10
N ARG A 3 -24.09 40.96 1.25
CA ARG A 3 -24.84 39.68 1.17
C ARG A 3 -24.14 38.84 0.07
N SER A 4 -24.24 37.53 -0.08
CA SER A 4 -25.45 36.76 -0.33
C SER A 4 -25.13 35.26 -0.18
N PHE A 5 -25.85 34.62 0.73
CA PHE A 5 -26.06 33.18 0.74
C PHE A 5 -26.98 32.84 -0.44
N LEU A 6 -26.48 32.06 -1.41
CA LEU A 6 -27.34 31.40 -2.39
C LEU A 6 -27.24 29.89 -2.19
N LEU A 7 -28.42 29.37 -1.85
CA LEU A 7 -28.74 27.98 -1.64
C LEU A 7 -28.41 27.15 -2.89
N PHE A 8 -27.63 26.08 -2.70
CA PHE A 8 -27.86 24.86 -3.46
C PHE A 8 -28.35 23.80 -2.48
N ALA A 9 -29.67 23.73 -2.36
CA ALA A 9 -30.34 22.51 -1.92
C ALA A 9 -30.02 21.44 -2.98
N ILE A 10 -29.18 20.48 -2.64
CA ILE A 10 -29.03 19.25 -3.41
C ILE A 10 -29.36 18.10 -2.49
N SER A 11 -30.43 17.42 -2.90
CA SER A 11 -31.22 16.46 -2.18
C SER A 11 -30.42 15.32 -1.56
N LEU A 12 -30.83 14.99 -0.34
CA LEU A 12 -30.55 13.72 0.32
C LEU A 12 -31.09 12.58 -0.57
N ILE A 13 -30.21 11.81 -1.21
CA ILE A 13 -30.58 10.49 -1.73
C ILE A 13 -29.93 9.46 -0.81
N LEU A 14 -30.72 8.95 0.15
CA LEU A 14 -30.40 7.70 0.83
C LEU A 14 -30.56 6.56 -0.19
N ALA A 15 -29.45 6.17 -0.84
CA ALA A 15 -29.39 4.88 -1.50
C ALA A 15 -28.96 3.84 -0.46
N ALA A 16 -29.95 3.21 0.19
CA ALA A 16 -29.75 1.93 0.86
C ALA A 16 -29.61 0.85 -0.22
N GLY A 17 -28.41 0.73 -0.78
CA GLY A 17 -28.03 -0.31 -1.73
C GLY A 17 -26.92 -1.16 -1.13
N GLY A 18 -27.29 -2.29 -0.52
CA GLY A 18 -26.33 -3.35 -0.24
C GLY A 18 -25.86 -3.95 -1.57
N SER A 19 -24.58 -3.85 -1.86
CA SER A 19 -23.91 -4.56 -2.94
C SER A 19 -22.43 -4.79 -2.59
N PRO A 20 -21.82 -5.86 -3.11
CA PRO A 20 -20.84 -6.69 -2.40
C PRO A 20 -19.48 -6.00 -2.23
N GLY A 21 -18.77 -6.41 -1.18
CA GLY A 21 -17.44 -5.89 -0.83
C GLY A 21 -16.39 -6.12 -1.91
N HIS A 22 -16.27 -5.18 -2.85
CA HIS A 22 -15.05 -4.93 -3.63
C HIS A 22 -15.07 -3.54 -4.28
N LEU A 23 -15.34 -2.50 -3.50
CA LEU A 23 -14.98 -1.14 -3.91
C LEU A 23 -13.59 -0.83 -3.34
N VAL A 24 -12.57 -1.13 -4.14
CA VAL A 24 -11.23 -0.53 -3.95
C VAL A 24 -11.43 0.96 -4.16
N ARG A 25 -11.52 1.71 -3.05
CA ARG A 25 -11.38 3.17 -3.07
C ARG A 25 -10.05 3.48 -3.73
N ALA A 26 -10.04 4.35 -4.74
CA ALA A 26 -8.83 5.07 -5.12
C ALA A 26 -8.33 5.77 -3.86
N GLN A 27 -7.26 5.24 -3.28
CA GLN A 27 -6.59 5.88 -2.16
C GLN A 27 -5.35 6.55 -2.73
N GLU A 28 -5.52 7.81 -3.16
CA GLU A 28 -4.43 8.76 -3.24
C GLU A 28 -3.79 8.90 -1.84
N ASP A 29 -2.47 8.86 -1.78
CA ASP A 29 -1.61 9.15 -0.62
C ASP A 29 -1.61 8.24 0.61
N LYS A 30 -1.97 6.96 0.48
CA LYS A 30 -1.56 5.99 1.50
C LYS A 30 -0.71 4.89 0.89
N GLY A 31 0.61 5.12 0.94
CA GLY A 31 1.65 4.13 0.71
C GLY A 31 1.30 2.70 1.14
N ILE A 32 1.90 1.74 0.45
CA ILE A 32 1.54 0.33 0.47
C ILE A 32 1.97 -0.39 1.76
N GLN A 33 1.29 -1.49 2.08
CA GLN A 33 1.68 -2.43 3.13
C GLN A 33 1.70 -3.84 2.52
N LEU A 34 2.82 -4.55 2.66
CA LEU A 34 3.01 -5.85 2.01
C LEU A 34 2.50 -7.03 2.84
N TYR A 35 2.43 -6.86 4.17
CA TYR A 35 1.98 -7.90 5.09
C TYR A 35 0.88 -7.38 5.99
N ILE A 36 -0.17 -8.18 6.19
CA ILE A 36 -1.27 -7.85 7.09
C ILE A 36 -0.94 -8.40 8.49
N PRO A 37 -0.94 -7.59 9.56
CA PRO A 37 -0.55 -8.05 10.90
C PRO A 37 -1.31 -9.30 11.37
N LYS A 38 -2.61 -9.38 11.07
CA LYS A 38 -3.49 -10.48 11.48
C LYS A 38 -3.19 -11.80 10.75
N SER A 39 -2.46 -11.78 9.64
CA SER A 39 -2.08 -12.99 8.89
C SER A 39 -0.66 -13.48 9.24
N LEU A 40 0.03 -12.81 10.16
CA LEU A 40 1.38 -13.15 10.57
C LEU A 40 1.37 -13.99 11.84
N ASP A 41 2.26 -14.99 11.90
CA ASP A 41 2.46 -15.81 13.09
C ASP A 41 3.07 -14.97 14.23
N ILE A 42 2.47 -15.06 15.42
CA ILE A 42 2.96 -14.40 16.63
C ILE A 42 4.40 -14.81 17.00
N ALA A 43 4.85 -16.00 16.58
CA ALA A 43 6.21 -16.51 16.82
C ALA A 43 7.32 -15.72 16.10
N LEU A 44 6.95 -14.87 15.13
CA LEU A 44 7.87 -13.91 14.52
C LEU A 44 8.35 -12.86 15.54
N GLY A 45 7.58 -12.62 16.59
CA GLY A 45 7.87 -11.61 17.61
C GLY A 45 7.47 -10.21 17.16
N LYS A 46 7.18 -9.35 18.15
CA LYS A 46 6.64 -8.01 17.94
C LYS A 46 7.50 -7.14 17.03
N ALA A 47 8.83 -7.20 17.16
CA ALA A 47 9.76 -6.41 16.35
C ALA A 47 9.66 -6.76 14.85
N CYS A 48 9.68 -8.05 14.51
CA CYS A 48 9.56 -8.50 13.13
C CYS A 48 8.18 -8.18 12.54
N ILE A 49 7.10 -8.42 13.30
CA ILE A 49 5.74 -8.09 12.85
C ILE A 49 5.60 -6.59 12.57
N ASN A 50 6.12 -5.74 13.45
CA ASN A 50 6.11 -4.29 13.24
C ASN A 50 6.91 -3.88 12.00
N ALA A 51 8.07 -4.49 11.76
CA ALA A 51 8.89 -4.21 10.59
C ALA A 51 8.18 -4.65 9.29
N LEU A 52 7.63 -5.87 9.23
CA LEU A 52 6.91 -6.41 8.08
C LEU A 52 5.68 -5.56 7.70
N THR A 53 4.97 -5.08 8.72
CA THR A 53 3.71 -4.33 8.57
C THR A 53 3.94 -2.82 8.49
N ALA A 54 5.19 -2.35 8.48
CA ALA A 54 5.47 -0.93 8.26
C ALA A 54 4.97 -0.49 6.88
N LYS A 55 4.41 0.72 6.82
CA LYS A 55 3.94 1.35 5.59
C LYS A 55 5.15 1.75 4.73
N ILE A 56 5.05 1.52 3.42
CA ILE A 56 6.05 1.90 2.43
C ILE A 56 5.47 3.02 1.58
N ASP A 57 6.17 4.16 1.49
CA ASP A 57 5.69 5.36 0.83
C ASP A 57 5.80 5.31 -0.70
N CYS A 58 5.10 4.35 -1.31
CA CYS A 58 5.04 4.15 -2.74
C CYS A 58 3.62 4.34 -3.27
N HIS A 59 3.52 4.77 -4.53
CA HIS A 59 2.24 4.77 -5.24
C HIS A 59 1.61 3.37 -5.20
N SER A 60 0.29 3.30 -5.01
CA SER A 60 -0.44 2.05 -4.75
C SER A 60 -0.26 0.99 -5.84
N TYR A 61 -0.06 1.43 -7.09
CA TYR A 61 0.21 0.57 -8.24
C TYR A 61 1.42 -0.37 -8.03
N MET A 62 2.41 0.06 -7.25
CA MET A 62 3.60 -0.75 -6.95
C MET A 62 3.26 -2.07 -6.24
N GLN A 63 2.12 -2.16 -5.53
CA GLN A 63 1.71 -3.42 -4.91
C GLN A 63 1.46 -4.53 -5.94
N THR A 64 1.02 -4.16 -7.15
CA THR A 64 0.84 -5.12 -8.26
C THR A 64 2.16 -5.73 -8.71
N PHE A 65 3.31 -5.17 -8.31
CA PHE A 65 4.63 -5.70 -8.66
C PHE A 65 4.94 -7.03 -7.96
N THR A 66 4.20 -7.32 -6.89
CA THR A 66 4.27 -8.60 -6.16
C THR A 66 3.61 -9.76 -6.89
N GLU A 67 2.80 -9.49 -7.93
CA GLU A 67 2.13 -10.52 -8.71
C GLU A 67 3.07 -11.13 -9.75
N LEU A 68 2.97 -12.44 -9.96
CA LEU A 68 3.69 -13.13 -11.03
C LEU A 68 2.99 -12.88 -12.37
N ARG A 69 3.41 -11.84 -13.09
CA ARG A 69 2.92 -11.53 -14.44
C ARG A 69 3.96 -10.83 -15.29
N TYR A 70 3.82 -10.99 -16.60
CA TYR A 70 4.55 -10.20 -17.57
C TYR A 70 4.13 -8.73 -17.48
N ARG A 71 5.11 -7.82 -17.43
CA ARG A 71 4.87 -6.37 -17.35
C ARG A 71 5.28 -5.70 -18.65
N GLN A 72 4.46 -4.74 -19.06
CA GLN A 72 4.69 -3.90 -20.23
C GLN A 72 4.82 -2.46 -19.80
N SER A 73 5.18 -1.60 -20.74
CA SER A 73 5.10 -0.16 -20.55
C SER A 73 3.70 0.24 -20.05
N LEU A 74 3.65 1.17 -19.11
CA LEU A 74 2.40 1.75 -18.61
C LEU A 74 1.75 2.69 -19.63
N GLN A 75 2.47 3.09 -20.68
CA GLN A 75 2.03 4.06 -21.68
C GLN A 75 1.50 5.37 -21.07
N ASN A 76 1.93 5.69 -19.85
CA ASN A 76 1.55 6.88 -19.10
C ASN A 76 2.75 7.37 -18.30
N VAL A 77 3.38 8.44 -18.80
CA VAL A 77 4.60 9.02 -18.21
C VAL A 77 4.35 9.56 -16.81
N THR A 78 3.22 10.24 -16.59
CA THR A 78 2.86 10.77 -15.26
C THR A 78 2.79 9.66 -14.22
N LEU A 79 2.11 8.56 -14.54
CA LEU A 79 2.06 7.40 -13.65
C LEU A 79 3.45 6.76 -13.47
N THR A 80 4.27 6.70 -14.54
CA THR A 80 5.66 6.24 -14.44
C THR A 80 6.48 7.09 -13.48
N ASP A 81 6.36 8.42 -13.54
CA ASP A 81 7.08 9.33 -12.65
C ASP A 81 6.63 9.17 -11.19
N GLU A 82 5.33 8.98 -10.95
CA GLU A 82 4.77 8.73 -9.62
C GLU A 82 5.27 7.41 -9.00
N ILE A 83 5.34 6.33 -9.78
CA ILE A 83 5.83 5.03 -9.27
C ILE A 83 7.35 5.01 -9.09
N CYS A 84 8.09 5.80 -9.88
CA CYS A 84 9.55 5.92 -9.80
C CYS A 84 10.00 7.07 -8.88
N ALA A 85 9.09 7.60 -8.05
CA ALA A 85 9.40 8.68 -7.13
C ALA A 85 10.53 8.32 -6.16
N THR A 86 11.40 9.29 -5.87
CA THR A 86 12.56 9.09 -4.98
C THR A 86 12.11 8.67 -3.57
N ASP A 87 11.00 9.23 -3.08
CA ASP A 87 10.49 8.91 -1.73
C ASP A 87 10.06 7.44 -1.61
N CYS A 88 9.51 6.85 -2.67
CA CYS A 88 9.22 5.41 -2.75
C CYS A 88 10.49 4.59 -2.58
N SER A 89 11.53 4.86 -3.39
CA SER A 89 12.79 4.09 -3.31
C SER A 89 13.44 4.19 -1.92
N ARG A 90 13.41 5.37 -1.30
CA ARG A 90 13.96 5.59 0.05
C ARG A 90 13.15 4.83 1.10
N SER A 91 11.82 4.92 1.05
CA SER A 91 10.95 4.24 2.00
C SER A 91 11.03 2.72 1.85
N LEU A 92 11.09 2.20 0.62
CA LEU A 92 11.23 0.78 0.34
C LEU A 92 12.56 0.24 0.87
N ARG A 93 13.67 0.97 0.65
CA ARG A 93 14.97 0.60 1.21
C ARG A 93 14.96 0.60 2.74
N SER A 94 14.31 1.58 3.36
CA SER A 94 14.15 1.63 4.82
C SER A 94 13.36 0.44 5.34
N TRP A 95 12.25 0.09 4.69
CA TRP A 95 11.46 -1.09 5.00
C TRP A 95 12.29 -2.38 4.87
N PHE A 96 13.01 -2.54 3.75
CA PHE A 96 13.83 -3.72 3.48
C PHE A 96 14.88 -3.92 4.56
N ASN A 97 15.63 -2.88 4.90
CA ASN A 97 16.66 -2.93 5.94
C ASN A 97 16.06 -3.26 7.32
N SER A 98 14.95 -2.62 7.67
CA SER A 98 14.26 -2.87 8.94
C SER A 98 13.80 -4.32 9.07
N VAL A 99 13.26 -4.90 7.99
CA VAL A 99 12.82 -6.29 7.93
C VAL A 99 14.02 -7.24 7.99
N THR A 100 15.08 -6.98 7.22
CA THR A 100 16.30 -7.81 7.25
C THR A 100 16.88 -7.90 8.65
N THR A 101 16.94 -6.80 9.39
CA THR A 101 17.45 -6.78 10.77
C THR A 101 16.46 -7.41 11.75
N SER A 102 15.20 -6.98 11.74
CA SER A 102 14.22 -7.36 12.76
C SER A 102 13.71 -8.80 12.62
N CYS A 103 13.81 -9.37 11.42
CA CYS A 103 13.35 -10.72 11.10
C CYS A 103 14.51 -11.68 10.78
N ALA A 104 15.74 -11.38 11.21
CA ALA A 104 16.90 -12.22 10.93
C ALA A 104 16.67 -13.68 11.37
N GLY A 105 16.94 -14.63 10.46
CA GLY A 105 16.75 -16.07 10.69
C GLY A 105 15.30 -16.54 10.75
N LYS A 106 14.31 -15.67 10.48
CA LYS A 106 12.89 -16.01 10.42
C LYS A 106 12.43 -16.31 9.00
N THR A 107 11.34 -17.06 8.90
CA THR A 107 10.67 -17.39 7.64
C THR A 107 9.25 -16.88 7.70
N VAL A 108 8.75 -16.29 6.61
CA VAL A 108 7.37 -15.82 6.47
C VAL A 108 6.79 -16.45 5.22
N ASN A 109 5.66 -17.17 5.33
CA ASN A 109 5.01 -17.88 4.22
C ASN A 109 5.99 -18.74 3.40
N ASN A 110 6.80 -19.55 4.08
CA ASN A 110 7.82 -20.42 3.48
C ASN A 110 8.89 -19.69 2.65
N GLY A 111 9.10 -18.39 2.88
CA GLY A 111 10.12 -17.60 2.20
C GLY A 111 10.85 -16.63 3.13
N ILE A 112 11.86 -15.95 2.56
CA ILE A 112 12.57 -14.89 3.27
C ILE A 112 11.62 -13.70 3.55
N PRO A 113 11.72 -13.03 4.70
CA PRO A 113 10.83 -11.93 5.09
C PRO A 113 10.79 -10.76 4.10
N THR A 114 11.83 -10.57 3.29
CA THR A 114 11.92 -9.47 2.31
C THR A 114 11.41 -9.82 0.92
N LYS A 115 10.91 -11.05 0.70
CA LYS A 115 10.53 -11.59 -0.62
C LYS A 115 9.66 -10.63 -1.43
N TYR A 116 8.55 -10.12 -0.86
CA TYR A 116 7.63 -9.27 -1.59
C TYR A 116 8.18 -7.86 -1.83
N GLY A 117 8.95 -7.30 -0.89
CA GLY A 117 9.58 -5.99 -1.09
C GLY A 117 10.73 -6.03 -2.09
N GLY A 118 11.33 -7.20 -2.34
CA GLY A 118 12.33 -7.38 -3.40
C GLY A 118 11.77 -7.55 -4.82
N TYR A 119 10.44 -7.70 -4.97
CA TYR A 119 9.78 -7.70 -6.28
C TYR A 119 9.41 -6.30 -6.78
N ILE A 120 9.43 -5.34 -5.86
CA ILE A 120 9.08 -3.93 -6.02
C ILE A 120 10.38 -3.16 -6.28
#